data_AF-A0A4Q3CCH1-F1
#
_entry.id   AF-A0A4Q3CCH1-F1
#
_cell.length_a   1.000
_cell.length_b   1.000
_cell.length_c   1.000
_cell.angle_alpha   90.00
_cell.angle_beta   90.00
_cell.angle_gamma   90.00
#
_symmetry.space_group_name_H-M   'P 1'
#
loop_
_entity.id
_entity.type
_entity.pdbx_description
1 polymer ?
#
loop_
_entity_poly.entity_id
_entity_poly.type
_entity_poly.pdbx_seq_one_letter_code
_entity_poly.pdbx_strand_id
1 'polypeptide(L)'
;IGPFIVPAVNMEANLAASNVNMVTCGGQATIPMVAAVSRVAKVHYAEIVASVSSRSAGPGTRANIDEFTRTTARAIEKVGGADRGKAIIILNPAEPPMIMRDTVFTLSEGADEEAIRASVEAMVKTVQSYVPGYRLKQQVQFERFGDNSRLKIPGLGEFTGVKTSVYLEVEGAGDYLPPYSGNLDIMTAAAKATGELIAQKIAETRS
;
A
#
# COMPACT_ATOMS: atom_id res chain seq x y z
N ILE A 1 3.77 -15.92 -12.53
CA ILE A 1 4.19 -14.83 -11.63
C ILE A 1 4.29 -15.42 -10.24
N GLY A 2 5.36 -15.13 -9.48
CA GLY A 2 5.52 -15.58 -8.09
C GLY A 2 4.50 -14.94 -7.12
N PRO A 3 4.52 -15.31 -5.83
CA PRO A 3 3.66 -14.69 -4.82
C PRO A 3 3.93 -13.18 -4.70
N PHE A 4 2.89 -12.44 -4.32
CA PHE A 4 3.00 -11.01 -4.02
C PHE A 4 3.71 -10.82 -2.68
N ILE A 5 4.76 -10.01 -2.67
CA ILE A 5 5.53 -9.68 -1.48
C ILE A 5 5.36 -8.20 -1.15
N VAL A 6 4.95 -7.94 0.07
CA VAL A 6 5.01 -6.62 0.70
C VAL A 6 5.80 -6.82 2.00
N PRO A 7 7.05 -6.33 2.09
CA PRO A 7 7.96 -6.68 3.19
C PRO A 7 7.36 -6.49 4.59
N ALA A 8 6.65 -5.37 4.79
CA ALA A 8 6.00 -5.04 6.05
C ALA A 8 4.81 -5.95 6.44
N VAL A 9 4.37 -6.85 5.57
CA VAL A 9 3.15 -7.65 5.77
C VAL A 9 3.40 -9.15 5.75
N ASN A 10 4.02 -9.69 4.70
CA ASN A 10 3.99 -11.13 4.44
C ASN A 10 5.32 -11.74 4.02
N MET A 11 6.43 -11.10 4.38
CA MET A 11 7.72 -11.46 3.81
C MET A 11 8.23 -12.83 4.28
N GLU A 12 8.08 -13.14 5.55
CA GLU A 12 8.57 -14.40 6.13
C GLU A 12 7.88 -15.62 5.52
N ALA A 13 6.63 -15.48 5.07
CA ALA A 13 5.83 -16.58 4.53
C ALA A 13 6.30 -17.08 3.15
N ASN A 14 7.17 -16.34 2.45
CA ASN A 14 7.52 -16.63 1.05
C ASN A 14 9.04 -16.67 0.78
N LEU A 15 9.86 -16.77 1.83
CA LEU A 15 11.33 -16.76 1.71
C LEU A 15 11.91 -17.91 0.88
N ALA A 16 11.17 -19.02 0.73
CA ALA A 16 11.58 -20.16 -0.09
C ALA A 16 11.21 -20.04 -1.58
N ALA A 17 10.47 -18.99 -1.98
CA ALA A 17 10.04 -18.82 -3.36
C ALA A 17 11.22 -18.47 -4.27
N SER A 18 11.39 -19.19 -5.38
CA SER A 18 12.43 -18.94 -6.38
C SER A 18 12.16 -17.72 -7.26
N ASN A 19 10.94 -17.20 -7.24
CA ASN A 19 10.50 -16.01 -7.95
C ASN A 19 9.45 -15.32 -7.09
N VAL A 20 9.58 -14.01 -6.88
CA VAL A 20 8.67 -13.17 -6.10
C VAL A 20 8.22 -11.97 -6.93
N ASN A 21 7.02 -11.47 -6.65
CA ASN A 21 6.48 -10.30 -7.31
C ASN A 21 6.31 -9.15 -6.31
N MET A 22 6.93 -8.00 -6.59
CA MET A 22 6.91 -6.81 -5.74
C MET A 22 5.66 -5.94 -5.92
N VAL A 23 4.61 -6.47 -6.54
CA VAL A 23 3.36 -5.76 -6.84
C VAL A 23 3.64 -4.52 -7.71
N THR A 24 3.41 -3.33 -7.16
CA THR A 24 3.53 -2.02 -7.80
C THR A 24 3.92 -1.00 -6.75
N CYS A 25 4.36 0.19 -7.16
CA CYS A 25 4.71 1.27 -6.21
C CYS A 25 3.52 1.67 -5.34
N GLY A 26 2.33 1.81 -5.94
CA GLY A 26 1.10 2.05 -5.19
C GLY A 26 0.80 0.88 -4.24
N GLY A 27 1.01 -0.36 -4.65
CA GLY A 27 0.86 -1.53 -3.80
C GLY A 27 1.77 -1.50 -2.57
N GLN A 28 3.08 -1.27 -2.76
CA GLN A 28 4.03 -1.18 -1.65
C GLN A 28 3.73 -0.03 -0.70
N ALA A 29 3.23 1.10 -1.22
CA ALA A 29 2.84 2.24 -0.40
C ALA A 29 1.54 2.01 0.38
N THR A 30 0.58 1.25 -0.16
CA THR A 30 -0.80 1.28 0.36
C THR A 30 -1.28 -0.03 0.97
N ILE A 31 -0.80 -1.18 0.51
CA ILE A 31 -1.16 -2.49 1.06
C ILE A 31 -0.80 -2.62 2.55
N PRO A 32 0.34 -2.07 3.04
CA PRO A 32 0.60 -2.04 4.48
C PRO A 32 -0.53 -1.39 5.28
N MET A 33 -1.12 -0.30 4.77
CA MET A 33 -2.23 0.38 5.46
C MET A 33 -3.51 -0.45 5.44
N VAL A 34 -3.81 -1.14 4.33
CA VAL A 34 -4.94 -2.08 4.29
C VAL A 34 -4.74 -3.22 5.29
N ALA A 35 -3.54 -3.79 5.35
CA ALA A 35 -3.16 -4.83 6.32
C ALA A 35 -3.24 -4.33 7.78
N ALA A 36 -2.88 -3.07 8.02
CA ALA A 36 -2.99 -2.46 9.33
C ALA A 36 -4.44 -2.33 9.80
N VAL A 37 -5.40 -2.08 8.90
CA VAL A 37 -6.82 -2.08 9.25
C VAL A 37 -7.35 -3.52 9.38
N SER A 38 -6.99 -4.41 8.44
CA SER A 38 -7.52 -5.78 8.40
C SER A 38 -7.10 -6.66 9.59
N ARG A 39 -5.95 -6.37 10.23
CA ARG A 39 -5.56 -7.02 11.48
C ARG A 39 -6.34 -6.55 12.71
N VAL A 40 -7.11 -5.46 12.61
CA VAL A 40 -7.97 -4.93 13.69
C VAL A 40 -9.42 -5.35 13.48
N ALA A 41 -9.91 -5.31 12.24
CA ALA A 41 -11.29 -5.66 11.89
C ALA A 41 -11.40 -6.17 10.46
N LYS A 42 -12.43 -6.96 10.14
CA LYS A 42 -12.67 -7.41 8.78
C LYS A 42 -12.88 -6.22 7.84
N VAL A 43 -12.15 -6.19 6.72
CA VAL A 43 -12.26 -5.16 5.69
C VAL A 43 -13.06 -5.68 4.50
N HIS A 44 -14.25 -5.11 4.28
CA HIS A 44 -15.11 -5.48 3.15
C HIS A 44 -14.62 -4.91 1.82
N TYR A 45 -14.10 -3.70 1.86
CA TYR A 45 -13.66 -2.99 0.66
C TYR A 45 -12.46 -2.12 0.99
N ALA A 46 -11.45 -2.17 0.12
CA ALA A 46 -10.32 -1.27 0.17
C ALA A 46 -10.04 -0.68 -1.21
N GLU A 47 -9.86 0.64 -1.25
CA GLU A 47 -9.54 1.40 -2.44
C GLU A 47 -8.32 2.26 -2.21
N ILE A 48 -7.43 2.28 -3.19
CA ILE A 48 -6.24 3.12 -3.16
C ILE A 48 -6.22 4.06 -4.35
N VAL A 49 -5.67 5.26 -4.12
CA VAL A 49 -5.45 6.27 -5.15
C VAL A 49 -3.99 6.70 -5.06
N ALA A 50 -3.18 6.23 -6.01
CA ALA A 50 -1.79 6.62 -6.15
C ALA A 50 -1.68 7.82 -7.11
N SER A 51 -1.15 8.93 -6.64
CA SER A 51 -0.90 10.14 -7.44
C SER A 51 0.59 10.40 -7.50
N VAL A 52 1.16 10.35 -8.71
CA VAL A 52 2.60 10.47 -8.94
C VAL A 52 2.89 11.57 -9.97
N SER A 53 4.09 12.15 -9.89
CA SER A 53 4.59 13.06 -10.92
C SER A 53 4.66 12.36 -12.27
N SER A 54 4.13 13.00 -13.32
CA SER A 54 4.24 12.51 -14.70
C SER A 54 5.68 12.26 -15.14
N ARG A 55 6.66 12.99 -14.58
CA ARG A 55 8.10 12.84 -14.85
C ARG A 55 8.70 11.58 -14.23
N SER A 56 8.10 11.07 -13.16
CA SER A 56 8.51 9.82 -12.51
C SER A 56 7.92 8.56 -13.18
N ALA A 57 6.95 8.73 -14.08
CA ALA A 57 6.29 7.63 -14.79
C ALA A 57 6.89 7.45 -16.19
N GLY A 58 7.89 6.57 -16.28
CA GLY A 58 8.54 6.21 -17.54
C GLY A 58 7.65 5.43 -18.51
N PRO A 59 8.10 5.17 -19.76
CA PRO A 59 7.32 4.48 -20.80
C PRO A 59 6.78 3.12 -20.35
N GLY A 60 7.57 2.35 -19.59
CA GLY A 60 7.14 1.06 -19.06
C GLY A 60 5.96 1.15 -18.08
N THR A 61 5.89 2.20 -17.24
CA THR A 61 4.72 2.42 -16.37
C THR A 61 3.49 2.76 -17.19
N ARG A 62 3.64 3.62 -18.20
CA ARG A 62 2.54 4.09 -19.06
C ARG A 62 1.97 2.96 -19.92
N ALA A 63 2.81 2.09 -20.45
CA ALA A 63 2.40 0.94 -21.25
C ALA A 63 1.66 -0.14 -20.43
N ASN A 64 1.76 -0.11 -19.09
CA ASN A 64 1.23 -1.14 -18.20
C ASN A 64 0.23 -0.60 -17.16
N ILE A 65 -0.45 0.52 -17.43
CA ILE A 65 -1.41 1.13 -16.49
C ILE A 65 -2.55 0.17 -16.11
N ASP A 66 -3.08 -0.60 -17.06
CA ASP A 66 -4.14 -1.57 -16.76
C ASP A 66 -3.64 -2.72 -15.88
N GLU A 67 -2.37 -3.10 -16.03
CA GLU A 67 -1.76 -4.11 -15.18
C GLU A 67 -1.52 -3.55 -13.77
N PHE A 68 -1.14 -2.27 -13.66
CA PHE A 68 -1.02 -1.60 -12.37
C PHE A 68 -2.33 -1.69 -11.58
N THR A 69 -3.47 -1.33 -12.17
CA THR A 69 -4.75 -1.32 -11.45
C THR A 69 -5.18 -2.73 -11.05
N ARG A 70 -5.10 -3.70 -11.98
CA ARG A 70 -5.51 -5.09 -11.74
C ARG A 70 -4.60 -5.82 -10.75
N THR A 71 -3.28 -5.65 -10.84
CA THR A 71 -2.34 -6.31 -9.93
C THR A 71 -2.38 -5.69 -8.54
N THR A 72 -2.49 -4.36 -8.44
CA THR A 72 -2.63 -3.70 -7.13
C THR A 72 -3.93 -4.10 -6.45
N ALA A 73 -5.07 -4.11 -7.17
CA ALA A 73 -6.35 -4.56 -6.62
C ALA A 73 -6.30 -5.99 -6.07
N ARG A 74 -5.71 -6.93 -6.84
CA ARG A 74 -5.55 -8.32 -6.38
C ARG A 74 -4.63 -8.45 -5.17
N ALA A 75 -3.61 -7.61 -5.06
CA ALA A 75 -2.68 -7.65 -3.93
C ALA A 75 -3.29 -6.99 -2.68
N ILE A 76 -4.14 -5.97 -2.83
CA ILE A 76 -5.00 -5.46 -1.75
C ILE A 76 -5.85 -6.58 -1.15
N GLU A 77 -6.42 -7.45 -2.00
CA GLU A 77 -7.22 -8.59 -1.55
C GLU A 77 -6.33 -9.66 -0.88
N LYS A 78 -5.31 -10.15 -1.60
CA LYS A 78 -4.51 -11.32 -1.16
C LYS A 78 -3.52 -11.03 -0.03
N VAL A 79 -2.98 -9.82 0.03
CA VAL A 79 -1.93 -9.44 1.00
C VAL A 79 -2.47 -8.43 2.00
N GLY A 80 -3.28 -7.47 1.54
CA GLY A 80 -3.92 -6.49 2.44
C GLY A 80 -5.05 -7.09 3.29
N GLY A 81 -5.71 -8.15 2.82
CA GLY A 81 -6.79 -8.84 3.56
C GLY A 81 -8.16 -8.19 3.41
N ALA A 82 -8.38 -7.38 2.37
CA ALA A 82 -9.72 -6.89 2.04
C ALA A 82 -10.51 -7.91 1.22
N ASP A 83 -11.82 -8.03 1.44
CA ASP A 83 -12.68 -8.90 0.61
C ASP A 83 -12.70 -8.42 -0.85
N ARG A 84 -12.63 -7.10 -1.08
CA ARG A 84 -12.57 -6.48 -2.41
C ARG A 84 -11.55 -5.35 -2.46
N GLY A 85 -10.71 -5.36 -3.50
CA GLY A 85 -9.72 -4.31 -3.77
C GLY A 85 -10.04 -3.46 -4.99
N LYS A 86 -9.68 -2.18 -4.94
CA LYS A 86 -9.63 -1.27 -6.10
C LYS A 86 -8.37 -0.42 -6.05
N ALA A 87 -7.78 -0.16 -7.21
CA ALA A 87 -6.64 0.72 -7.34
C ALA A 87 -6.82 1.72 -8.48
N ILE A 88 -6.47 2.97 -8.22
CA ILE A 88 -6.45 4.08 -9.16
C ILE A 88 -5.04 4.65 -9.19
N ILE A 89 -4.56 5.00 -10.39
CA ILE A 89 -3.31 5.73 -10.59
C ILE A 89 -3.58 7.01 -11.38
N ILE A 90 -3.03 8.12 -10.90
CA ILE A 90 -3.13 9.45 -11.51
C ILE A 90 -1.72 9.97 -11.78
N LEU A 91 -1.49 10.44 -13.01
CA LEU A 91 -0.24 11.08 -13.42
C LEU A 91 -0.45 12.59 -13.48
N ASN A 92 0.27 13.36 -12.66
CA ASN A 92 0.12 14.81 -12.59
C ASN A 92 1.37 15.52 -13.16
N PRO A 93 1.23 16.39 -14.18
CA PRO A 93 2.36 17.09 -14.80
C PRO A 93 2.70 18.46 -14.13
N ALA A 94 2.23 18.73 -12.92
CA ALA A 94 2.52 19.99 -12.22
C ALA A 94 4.03 20.26 -12.06
N GLU A 95 4.37 21.55 -12.01
CA GLU A 95 5.72 22.06 -11.75
C GLU A 95 5.66 23.06 -10.56
N PRO A 96 6.47 22.90 -9.49
CA PRO A 96 7.48 21.84 -9.31
C PRO A 96 6.84 20.44 -9.20
N PRO A 97 7.55 19.36 -9.58
CA PRO A 97 6.97 18.03 -9.63
C PRO A 97 6.51 17.58 -8.24
N MET A 98 5.28 17.08 -8.16
CA MET A 98 4.71 16.69 -6.87
C MET A 98 5.37 15.45 -6.28
N ILE A 99 5.53 15.45 -4.95
CA ILE A 99 5.84 14.24 -4.17
C ILE A 99 4.72 13.21 -4.35
N MET A 100 5.07 11.93 -4.39
CA MET A 100 4.08 10.85 -4.42
C MET A 100 3.10 10.98 -3.26
N ARG A 101 1.82 10.92 -3.58
CA ARG A 101 0.72 10.90 -2.62
C ARG A 101 -0.10 9.65 -2.83
N ASP A 102 -0.40 8.97 -1.74
CA ASP A 102 -1.31 7.85 -1.77
C ASP A 102 -2.44 8.10 -0.78
N THR A 103 -3.66 7.80 -1.21
CA THR A 103 -4.82 7.81 -0.32
C THR A 103 -5.36 6.39 -0.26
N VAL A 104 -5.60 5.91 0.95
CA VAL A 104 -6.16 4.58 1.21
C VAL A 104 -7.50 4.75 1.89
N PHE A 105 -8.53 4.22 1.28
CA PHE A 105 -9.85 4.08 1.87
C PHE A 105 -10.07 2.61 2.20
N THR A 106 -10.49 2.33 3.42
CA THR A 106 -10.98 1.00 3.80
C THR A 106 -12.37 1.14 4.41
N LEU A 107 -13.23 0.15 4.18
CA LEU A 107 -14.51 -0.01 4.85
C LEU A 107 -14.46 -1.32 5.63
N SER A 108 -14.39 -1.23 6.95
CA SER A 108 -14.43 -2.38 7.85
C SER A 108 -15.81 -2.57 8.48
N GLU A 109 -16.10 -3.79 8.96
CA GLU A 109 -17.37 -4.14 9.64
C GLU A 109 -17.64 -3.29 10.90
N GLY A 110 -16.59 -2.62 11.40
CA GLY A 110 -16.55 -1.80 12.60
C GLY A 110 -15.22 -2.00 13.32
N ALA A 111 -14.75 -1.02 14.09
CA ALA A 111 -13.64 -1.20 15.03
C ALA A 111 -13.52 0.01 15.96
N ASP A 112 -12.72 -0.14 17.01
CA ASP A 112 -12.23 1.02 17.76
C ASP A 112 -11.28 1.85 16.88
N GLU A 113 -11.56 3.14 16.76
CA GLU A 113 -10.78 4.07 15.94
C GLU A 113 -9.37 4.26 16.51
N GLU A 114 -9.21 4.22 17.83
CA GLU A 114 -7.88 4.28 18.47
C GLU A 114 -7.05 3.04 18.15
N ALA A 115 -7.65 1.85 18.20
CA ALA A 115 -6.98 0.63 17.78
C ALA A 115 -6.55 0.67 16.31
N ILE A 116 -7.40 1.17 15.40
CA ILE A 116 -7.03 1.35 13.99
C ILE A 116 -5.89 2.36 13.86
N ARG A 117 -5.97 3.51 14.53
CA ARG A 117 -4.94 4.56 14.45
C ARG A 117 -3.59 4.05 14.96
N ALA A 118 -3.55 3.44 16.13
CA ALA A 118 -2.34 2.84 16.68
C ALA A 118 -1.76 1.77 15.74
N SER A 119 -2.63 0.98 15.13
CA SER A 119 -2.23 -0.03 14.15
C SER A 119 -1.60 0.60 12.90
N VAL A 120 -2.21 1.64 12.32
CA VAL A 120 -1.70 2.36 11.16
C VAL A 120 -0.36 3.02 11.48
N GLU A 121 -0.24 3.69 12.62
CA GLU A 121 1.00 4.36 13.05
C GLU A 121 2.15 3.36 13.25
N ALA A 122 1.87 2.20 13.86
CA ALA A 122 2.87 1.14 13.99
C ALA A 122 3.31 0.62 12.61
N MET A 123 2.39 0.46 11.67
CA MET A 123 2.71 0.01 10.31
C MET A 123 3.52 1.06 9.54
N VAL A 124 3.23 2.36 9.71
CA VAL A 124 4.04 3.45 9.13
C VAL A 124 5.49 3.34 9.61
N LYS A 125 5.72 3.10 10.91
CA LYS A 125 7.07 2.89 11.46
C LYS A 125 7.76 1.66 10.87
N THR A 126 7.03 0.57 10.63
CA THR A 126 7.57 -0.60 9.93
C THR A 126 8.02 -0.27 8.51
N VAL A 127 7.21 0.46 7.73
CA VAL A 127 7.59 0.87 6.38
C VAL A 127 8.79 1.83 6.39
N GLN A 128 8.85 2.72 7.39
CA GLN A 128 9.96 3.66 7.57
C GLN A 128 11.32 2.99 7.82
N SER A 129 11.35 1.73 8.28
CA SER A 129 12.63 1.01 8.46
C SER A 129 13.35 0.76 7.14
N TYR A 130 12.65 0.80 6.00
CA TYR A 130 13.24 0.67 4.66
C TYR A 130 12.93 1.86 3.74
N VAL A 131 11.94 2.72 4.05
CA VAL A 131 11.66 3.98 3.32
C VAL A 131 11.51 5.15 4.31
N PRO A 132 12.60 5.82 4.71
CA PRO A 132 12.54 6.88 5.73
C PRO A 132 11.58 8.04 5.41
N GLY A 133 11.39 8.37 4.12
CA GLY A 133 10.51 9.44 3.68
C GLY A 133 9.02 9.09 3.63
N TYR A 134 8.63 7.84 3.94
CA TYR A 134 7.24 7.41 4.00
C TYR A 134 6.57 7.93 5.28
N ARG A 135 5.49 8.69 5.16
CA ARG A 135 4.81 9.29 6.33
C ARG A 135 3.33 9.54 6.09
N LEU A 136 2.59 9.69 7.19
CA LEU A 136 1.23 10.21 7.16
C LEU A 136 1.27 11.71 6.82
N LYS A 137 0.51 12.13 5.80
CA LYS A 137 0.29 13.54 5.49
C LYS A 137 -0.68 14.19 6.47
N GLN A 138 -1.66 13.42 6.91
CA GLN A 138 -2.76 13.84 7.78
C GLN A 138 -2.99 12.77 8.83
N GLN A 139 -3.61 13.17 9.95
CA GLN A 139 -4.16 12.21 10.89
C GLN A 139 -5.16 11.29 10.18
N VAL A 140 -5.24 10.03 10.62
CA VAL A 140 -6.21 9.07 10.10
C VAL A 140 -7.63 9.61 10.34
N GLN A 141 -8.44 9.63 9.29
CA GLN A 141 -9.82 10.13 9.34
C GLN A 141 -10.80 8.97 9.36
N PHE A 142 -11.91 9.13 10.09
CA PHE A 142 -12.92 8.11 10.26
C PHE A 142 -14.31 8.65 9.91
N GLU A 143 -15.13 7.80 9.30
CA GLU A 143 -16.54 8.05 9.00
C GLU A 143 -17.33 6.78 9.33
N ARG A 144 -18.43 6.92 10.08
CA ARG A 144 -19.24 5.78 10.54
C ARG A 144 -20.53 5.64 9.74
N PHE A 145 -20.83 4.40 9.35
CA PHE A 145 -22.06 4.02 8.65
C PHE A 145 -22.87 3.08 9.54
N GLY A 146 -23.99 3.56 10.07
CA GLY A 146 -24.92 2.75 10.88
C GLY A 146 -26.11 2.24 10.07
N ASP A 147 -27.00 1.46 10.69
CA ASP A 147 -28.17 0.90 10.00
C ASP A 147 -29.09 1.97 9.37
N ASN A 148 -29.16 3.16 9.99
CA ASN A 148 -29.95 4.28 9.48
C ASN A 148 -29.25 5.07 8.35
N SER A 149 -27.98 4.76 8.03
CA SER A 149 -27.19 5.43 6.99
C SER A 149 -26.14 4.47 6.44
N ARG A 150 -26.61 3.42 5.75
CA ARG A 150 -25.77 2.38 5.16
C ARG A 150 -25.01 2.92 3.94
N LEU A 151 -23.75 2.51 3.81
CA LEU A 151 -22.97 2.81 2.61
C LEU A 151 -23.31 1.79 1.52
N LYS A 152 -23.78 2.27 0.38
CA LYS A 152 -24.06 1.44 -0.80
C LYS A 152 -22.89 1.46 -1.77
N ILE A 153 -22.32 0.28 -2.05
CA ILE A 153 -21.32 0.10 -3.11
C ILE A 153 -21.99 -0.67 -4.27
N PRO A 154 -22.23 -0.01 -5.43
CA PRO A 154 -22.87 -0.67 -6.57
C PRO A 154 -22.14 -1.95 -6.99
N GLY A 155 -22.89 -3.05 -7.11
CA GLY A 155 -22.34 -4.36 -7.46
C GLY A 155 -21.71 -5.15 -6.32
N LEU A 156 -21.60 -4.58 -5.11
CA LEU A 156 -21.12 -5.27 -3.91
C LEU A 156 -22.18 -5.43 -2.82
N GLY A 157 -22.97 -4.37 -2.56
CA GLY A 157 -24.03 -4.42 -1.55
C GLY A 157 -24.13 -3.15 -0.73
N GLU A 158 -24.79 -3.28 0.42
CA GLU A 158 -24.95 -2.23 1.43
C GLU A 158 -24.25 -2.65 2.71
N PHE A 159 -23.52 -1.71 3.31
CA PHE A 159 -22.61 -1.97 4.40
C PHE A 159 -22.84 -1.00 5.55
N THR A 160 -22.66 -1.51 6.76
CA THR A 160 -22.43 -0.73 7.98
C THR A 160 -20.96 -0.87 8.38
N GLY A 161 -20.49 0.02 9.24
CA GLY A 161 -19.17 -0.08 9.85
C GLY A 161 -18.39 1.23 9.82
N VAL A 162 -17.08 1.15 9.69
CA VAL A 162 -16.17 2.29 9.77
C VAL A 162 -15.39 2.42 8.47
N LYS A 163 -15.50 3.58 7.83
CA LYS A 163 -14.60 3.98 6.76
C LYS A 163 -13.38 4.67 7.37
N THR A 164 -12.21 4.10 7.11
CA THR A 164 -10.92 4.69 7.47
C THR A 164 -10.27 5.31 6.24
N SER A 165 -9.84 6.56 6.34
CA SER A 165 -9.12 7.27 5.29
C SER A 165 -7.70 7.60 5.76
N VAL A 166 -6.71 7.04 5.07
CA VAL A 166 -5.29 7.25 5.35
C VAL A 166 -4.69 8.06 4.21
N TYR A 167 -4.00 9.16 4.54
CA TYR A 167 -3.36 10.03 3.57
C TYR A 167 -1.85 9.95 3.77
N LEU A 168 -1.15 9.50 2.74
CA LEU A 168 0.29 9.28 2.76
C LEU A 168 1.00 10.29 1.86
N GLU A 169 2.24 10.58 2.20
CA GLU A 169 3.22 11.12 1.28
C GLU A 169 4.50 10.27 1.36
N VAL A 170 5.11 10.03 0.19
CA VAL A 170 6.32 9.22 0.07
C VAL A 170 7.40 10.07 -0.59
N GLU A 171 8.32 10.54 0.24
CA GLU A 171 9.51 11.25 -0.21
C GLU A 171 10.64 10.27 -0.49
N GLY A 172 11.27 10.42 -1.66
CA GLY A 172 12.44 9.64 -2.04
C GLY A 172 13.71 10.06 -1.29
N ALA A 173 14.66 9.14 -1.17
CA ALA A 173 15.97 9.36 -0.54
C ALA A 173 16.85 10.34 -1.33
N GLY A 174 16.60 10.52 -2.62
CA GLY A 174 17.39 11.44 -3.45
C GLY A 174 18.69 10.85 -4.00
N ASP A 175 18.92 9.53 -3.86
CA ASP A 175 20.19 8.88 -4.19
C ASP A 175 20.57 8.96 -5.68
N TYR A 176 19.59 8.73 -6.56
CA TYR A 176 19.76 8.80 -8.02
C TYR A 176 18.65 9.63 -8.68
N LEU A 177 17.43 9.54 -8.14
CA LEU A 177 16.28 10.27 -8.63
C LEU A 177 15.93 11.41 -7.67
N PRO A 178 15.34 12.52 -8.14
CA PRO A 178 14.95 13.61 -7.27
C PRO A 178 13.95 13.16 -6.18
N PRO A 179 13.90 13.83 -5.01
CA PRO A 179 13.05 13.43 -3.86
C PRO A 179 11.56 13.28 -4.17
N TYR A 180 11.04 13.93 -5.21
CA TYR A 180 9.64 13.75 -5.64
C TYR A 180 9.35 12.36 -6.23
N SER A 181 10.37 11.56 -6.53
CA SER A 181 10.28 10.24 -7.17
C SER A 181 10.11 9.10 -6.16
N GLY A 182 9.45 9.35 -5.02
CA GLY A 182 9.26 8.35 -3.97
C GLY A 182 8.54 7.06 -4.42
N ASN A 183 7.83 7.10 -5.55
CA ASN A 183 7.25 5.92 -6.19
C ASN A 183 8.30 4.91 -6.67
N LEU A 184 9.48 5.37 -7.09
CA LEU A 184 10.57 4.50 -7.48
C LEU A 184 11.30 3.98 -6.24
N ASP A 185 11.54 4.86 -5.27
CA ASP A 185 12.27 4.53 -4.05
C ASP A 185 11.52 3.51 -3.18
N ILE A 186 10.20 3.61 -3.04
CA ILE A 186 9.43 2.61 -2.28
C ILE A 186 9.51 1.22 -2.91
N MET A 187 9.59 1.15 -4.24
CA MET A 187 9.74 -0.12 -4.96
C MET A 187 11.14 -0.70 -4.81
N THR A 188 12.18 0.11 -5.01
CA THR A 188 13.56 -0.36 -4.95
C THR A 188 13.97 -0.70 -3.52
N ALA A 189 13.52 0.08 -2.54
CA ALA A 189 13.72 -0.21 -1.12
C ALA A 189 13.02 -1.50 -0.69
N ALA A 190 11.76 -1.70 -1.11
CA ALA A 190 11.06 -2.95 -0.82
C ALA A 190 11.76 -4.15 -1.48
N ALA A 191 12.25 -4.01 -2.71
CA ALA A 191 13.00 -5.05 -3.41
C ALA A 191 14.34 -5.35 -2.74
N LYS A 192 15.07 -4.32 -2.27
CA LYS A 192 16.31 -4.47 -1.50
C LYS A 192 16.07 -5.19 -0.19
N ALA A 193 15.10 -4.73 0.61
CA ALA A 193 14.69 -5.41 1.84
C ALA A 193 14.29 -6.86 1.56
N THR A 194 13.66 -7.10 0.40
CA THR A 194 13.29 -8.44 -0.05
C THR A 194 14.50 -9.34 -0.28
N GLY A 195 15.48 -8.83 -1.03
CA GLY A 195 16.71 -9.55 -1.31
C GLY A 195 17.57 -9.80 -0.07
N GLU A 196 17.66 -8.82 0.83
CA GLU A 196 18.47 -8.91 2.06
C GLU A 196 17.98 -10.02 2.98
N LEU A 197 16.67 -10.13 3.22
CA LEU A 197 16.13 -11.17 4.10
C LEU A 197 16.25 -12.57 3.47
N ILE A 198 16.06 -12.70 2.14
CA ILE A 198 16.29 -13.97 1.44
C ILE A 198 17.76 -14.39 1.58
N ALA A 199 18.70 -13.47 1.38
CA ALA A 199 20.13 -13.73 1.52
C ALA A 199 20.49 -14.14 2.96
N GLN A 200 19.94 -13.44 3.97
CA GLN A 200 20.11 -13.79 5.38
C GLN A 200 19.62 -15.21 5.66
N LYS A 201 18.42 -15.58 5.17
CA LYS A 201 17.87 -16.91 5.39
C LYS A 201 18.72 -18.02 4.76
N ILE A 202 19.25 -17.77 3.57
CA ILE A 202 20.17 -18.71 2.90
C ILE A 202 21.46 -18.87 3.70
N ALA A 203 22.00 -17.78 4.27
CA ALA A 203 23.19 -17.83 5.10
C ALA A 203 22.96 -18.66 6.39
N GLU A 204 21.84 -18.45 7.09
CA GLU A 204 21.45 -19.20 8.29
C GLU A 204 21.24 -20.70 8.03
N THR A 205 20.78 -21.08 6.83
CA THR A 205 20.53 -22.49 6.48
C THR A 205 21.82 -23.23 6.10
N ARG A 206 22.90 -22.50 5.79
CA ARG A 206 24.20 -23.04 5.39
C ARG A 206 25.21 -23.16 6.55
N SER A 207 24.94 -22.48 7.67
CA SER A 207 25.70 -22.57 8.92
C SER A 207 25.21 -23.71 9.81
#